data_AF-A0A932HCV9-F1
#
_entry.id   AF-A0A932HCV9-F1
#
_cell.length_a   1.000
_cell.length_b   1.000
_cell.length_c   1.000
_cell.angle_alpha   90.00
_cell.angle_beta   90.00
_cell.angle_gamma   90.00
#
_symmetry.space_group_name_H-M   'P 1'
#
loop_
_entity.id
_entity.type
_entity.pdbx_description
1 polymer ?
#
loop_
_entity_poly.entity_id
_entity_poly.type
_entity_poly.pdbx_seq_one_letter_code
_entity_poly.pdbx_strand_id
1 'polypeptide(L)'
;RAGRLLKALDGTVVPAGSAADIERAHGEGRRAVFYNIQNAEPIGDKLERVDTLYGLGLRIAGLTYNLRNRFGEGCLEKNDGGLSRFGEALVQKLNQRRMLVDISHCSDRTGMDAAAASRTPIVATHTAVRSISGHARAKPDAVLKAVADRGGYVGVLVLPAFLLPAGDSRAAKFGKPAGWATLDTVVDHVIHLIKLVGSDHVGIGSDWGKPYYTALTWSTAMVNEPASGFDWVGWRPEDRFDPNMQCLDMETWDKWPNLTAAMLRRGIPEETVIKIVGGNFLRVFREVCG
;
A
#
# COMPACT_ATOMS: atom_id res chain seq x y z
N ARG A 1 13.90 13.43 -18.85
CA ARG A 1 13.46 12.32 -19.74
C ARG A 1 12.97 11.19 -18.85
N ALA A 2 11.67 10.93 -18.82
CA ALA A 2 11.09 9.80 -18.07
C ALA A 2 11.67 8.45 -18.56
N GLY A 3 11.68 7.44 -17.68
CA GLY A 3 12.05 6.07 -18.05
C GLY A 3 13.55 5.77 -18.21
N ARG A 4 14.46 6.65 -17.75
CA ARG A 4 15.93 6.36 -17.80
C ARG A 4 16.31 5.08 -17.06
N LEU A 5 15.70 4.82 -15.90
CA LEU A 5 15.95 3.60 -15.13
C LEU A 5 15.44 2.36 -15.87
N LEU A 6 14.23 2.40 -16.43
CA LEU A 6 13.69 1.29 -17.23
C LEU A 6 14.55 1.00 -18.46
N LYS A 7 15.09 2.05 -19.10
CA LYS A 7 16.04 1.90 -20.22
C LYS A 7 17.39 1.32 -19.78
N ALA A 8 17.84 1.64 -18.57
CA ALA A 8 19.09 1.10 -18.02
C ALA A 8 18.95 -0.36 -17.57
N LEU A 9 17.75 -0.77 -17.15
CA LEU A 9 17.40 -2.12 -16.73
C LEU A 9 16.69 -2.93 -17.84
N ASP A 10 16.94 -2.54 -19.09
CA ASP A 10 16.31 -3.16 -20.25
C ASP A 10 16.56 -4.68 -20.27
N GLY A 11 15.58 -5.42 -20.75
CA GLY A 11 15.57 -6.90 -20.66
C GLY A 11 15.18 -7.47 -19.29
N THR A 12 15.31 -6.75 -18.16
CA THR A 12 14.97 -7.29 -16.82
C THR A 12 13.60 -6.82 -16.30
N VAL A 13 13.28 -5.54 -16.49
CA VAL A 13 12.01 -4.91 -16.11
C VAL A 13 11.33 -4.27 -17.32
N VAL A 14 10.00 -4.28 -17.33
CA VAL A 14 9.19 -3.64 -18.38
C VAL A 14 8.12 -2.74 -17.78
N PRO A 15 7.82 -1.59 -18.42
CA PRO A 15 6.65 -0.83 -18.04
C PRO A 15 5.39 -1.65 -18.33
N ALA A 16 4.44 -1.65 -17.40
CA ALA A 16 3.13 -2.28 -17.54
C ALA A 16 2.04 -1.23 -17.36
N GLY A 17 1.16 -1.14 -18.36
CA GLY A 17 -0.02 -0.28 -18.34
C GLY A 17 -1.33 -1.06 -18.29
N SER A 18 -1.28 -2.38 -18.28
CA SER A 18 -2.42 -3.30 -18.39
C SER A 18 -2.06 -4.63 -17.70
N ALA A 19 -3.05 -5.43 -17.31
CA ALA A 19 -2.84 -6.77 -16.80
C ALA A 19 -2.18 -7.67 -17.86
N ALA A 20 -2.53 -7.48 -19.14
CA ALA A 20 -1.89 -8.19 -20.24
C ALA A 20 -0.37 -7.91 -20.32
N ASP A 21 0.08 -6.70 -19.97
CA ASP A 21 1.51 -6.40 -19.88
C ASP A 21 2.18 -7.14 -18.73
N ILE A 22 1.49 -7.30 -17.59
CA ILE A 22 1.98 -8.06 -16.43
C ILE A 22 2.12 -9.54 -16.79
N GLU A 23 1.08 -10.12 -17.39
CA GLU A 23 1.07 -11.52 -17.81
C GLU A 23 2.13 -11.81 -18.86
N ARG A 24 2.27 -10.93 -19.87
CA ARG A 24 3.34 -11.03 -20.88
C ARG A 24 4.72 -10.96 -20.25
N ALA A 25 4.96 -10.00 -19.36
CA ALA A 25 6.23 -9.88 -18.67
C ALA A 25 6.58 -11.16 -17.89
N HIS A 26 5.59 -11.71 -17.18
CA HIS A 26 5.76 -12.95 -16.43
C HIS A 26 6.10 -14.13 -17.34
N GLY A 27 5.39 -14.31 -18.45
CA GLY A 27 5.66 -15.36 -19.44
C GLY A 27 7.03 -15.22 -20.12
N GLU A 28 7.56 -14.01 -20.23
CA GLU A 28 8.91 -13.72 -20.75
C GLU A 28 10.02 -13.86 -19.68
N GLY A 29 9.69 -14.19 -18.43
CA GLY A 29 10.67 -14.24 -17.33
C GLY A 29 11.18 -12.85 -16.88
N ARG A 30 10.41 -11.80 -17.18
CA ARG A 30 10.70 -10.39 -16.89
C ARG A 30 9.79 -9.86 -15.79
N ARG A 31 10.12 -8.69 -15.24
CA ARG A 31 9.35 -8.07 -14.14
C ARG A 31 8.56 -6.88 -14.64
N ALA A 32 7.26 -6.86 -14.40
CA ALA A 32 6.41 -5.73 -14.74
C ALA A 32 6.54 -4.60 -13.70
N VAL A 33 6.59 -3.36 -14.18
CA VAL A 33 6.59 -2.14 -13.36
C VAL A 33 5.46 -1.24 -13.84
N PHE A 34 4.49 -0.99 -12.99
CA PHE A 34 3.46 0.03 -13.22
C PHE A 34 3.71 1.19 -12.26
N TYR A 35 3.21 2.38 -12.61
CA TYR A 35 3.43 3.57 -11.80
C TYR A 35 2.23 3.88 -10.92
N ASN A 36 2.53 4.26 -9.68
CA ASN A 36 1.59 4.84 -8.73
C ASN A 36 2.09 6.18 -8.19
N ILE A 37 1.16 6.98 -7.68
CA ILE A 37 1.46 8.13 -6.79
C ILE A 37 0.73 7.88 -5.47
N GLN A 38 1.39 8.15 -4.34
CA GLN A 38 0.77 7.99 -3.02
C GLN A 38 0.07 9.26 -2.52
N ASN A 39 0.11 10.34 -3.29
CA ASN A 39 -0.56 11.60 -3.01
C ASN A 39 -1.03 12.22 -4.33
N ALA A 40 -2.30 12.62 -4.39
CA ALA A 40 -2.88 13.23 -5.57
C ALA A 40 -2.49 14.70 -5.77
N GLU A 41 -1.78 15.33 -4.84
CA GLU A 41 -1.36 16.73 -4.96
C GLU A 41 -0.71 17.13 -6.30
N PRO A 42 0.11 16.29 -6.98
CA PRO A 42 0.64 16.61 -8.31
C PRO A 42 -0.41 16.80 -9.41
N ILE A 43 -1.63 16.30 -9.22
CA ILE A 43 -2.77 16.57 -10.14
C ILE A 43 -3.25 18.03 -9.99
N GLY A 44 -3.04 18.64 -8.82
CA GLY A 44 -3.38 20.03 -8.55
C GLY A 44 -4.86 20.33 -8.79
N ASP A 45 -5.14 21.49 -9.37
CA ASP A 45 -6.47 22.05 -9.63
C ASP A 45 -7.10 21.70 -10.99
N LYS A 46 -6.41 20.92 -11.83
CA LYS A 46 -6.85 20.59 -13.20
C LYS A 46 -6.94 19.09 -13.38
N LEU A 47 -8.16 18.54 -13.41
CA LEU A 47 -8.40 17.10 -13.53
C LEU A 47 -7.85 16.51 -14.83
N GLU A 48 -7.64 17.33 -15.86
CA GLU A 48 -7.00 16.95 -17.12
C GLU A 48 -5.55 16.50 -16.91
N ARG A 49 -4.88 16.90 -15.80
CA ARG A 49 -3.55 16.37 -15.45
C ARG A 49 -3.58 14.85 -15.23
N VAL A 50 -4.73 14.26 -14.89
CA VAL A 50 -4.90 12.80 -14.84
C VAL A 50 -4.64 12.18 -16.22
N ASP A 51 -5.09 12.81 -17.30
CA ASP A 51 -4.88 12.28 -18.66
C ASP A 51 -3.40 12.30 -19.05
N THR A 52 -2.70 13.37 -18.69
CA THR A 52 -1.25 13.49 -18.87
C THR A 52 -0.51 12.42 -18.09
N LEU A 53 -0.82 12.24 -16.80
CA LEU A 53 -0.16 11.24 -15.95
C LEU A 53 -0.46 9.81 -16.42
N TYR A 54 -1.70 9.53 -16.83
CA TYR A 54 -2.07 8.25 -17.43
C TYR A 54 -1.24 7.96 -18.70
N GLY A 55 -1.07 8.96 -19.57
CA GLY A 55 -0.23 8.87 -20.77
C GLY A 55 1.26 8.64 -20.46
N LEU A 56 1.72 9.06 -19.28
CA LEU A 56 3.07 8.76 -18.77
C LEU A 56 3.19 7.39 -18.08
N GLY A 57 2.11 6.60 -18.04
CA GLY A 57 2.09 5.24 -17.48
C GLY A 57 1.53 5.13 -16.06
N LEU A 58 1.01 6.21 -15.47
CA LEU A 58 0.35 6.15 -14.16
C LEU A 58 -0.90 5.27 -14.23
N ARG A 59 -1.06 4.36 -13.27
CA ARG A 59 -2.22 3.46 -13.18
C ARG A 59 -2.92 3.47 -11.83
N ILE A 60 -2.27 3.99 -10.79
CA ILE A 60 -2.83 4.04 -9.43
C ILE A 60 -2.58 5.42 -8.84
N ALA A 61 -3.59 5.99 -8.19
CA ALA A 61 -3.47 7.28 -7.50
C ALA A 61 -4.04 7.19 -6.08
N GLY A 62 -3.18 7.41 -5.09
CA GLY A 62 -3.56 7.66 -3.70
C GLY A 62 -4.19 9.04 -3.58
N LEU A 63 -5.39 9.13 -3.01
CA LEU A 63 -6.14 10.40 -2.94
C LEU A 63 -5.45 11.42 -2.03
N THR A 64 -4.86 10.94 -0.94
CA THR A 64 -4.11 11.73 0.04
C THR A 64 -2.87 10.97 0.47
N TYR A 65 -1.92 11.69 1.07
CA TYR A 65 -0.95 11.08 1.97
C TYR A 65 -1.44 11.24 3.42
N ASN A 66 -0.54 11.53 4.37
CA ASN A 66 -0.87 11.64 5.79
C ASN A 66 -1.65 12.92 6.17
N LEU A 67 -1.38 14.04 5.49
CA LEU A 67 -2.04 15.33 5.72
C LEU A 67 -3.28 15.51 4.84
N ARG A 68 -4.09 16.52 5.20
CA ARG A 68 -5.13 17.03 4.31
C ARG A 68 -4.56 17.57 3.02
N ASN A 69 -5.28 17.34 1.92
CA ASN A 69 -5.08 18.05 0.67
C ASN A 69 -6.43 18.51 0.10
N ARG A 70 -6.44 19.03 -1.12
CA ARG A 70 -7.68 19.53 -1.78
C ARG A 70 -8.71 18.44 -2.08
N PHE A 71 -8.29 17.18 -2.11
CA PHE A 71 -9.13 16.05 -2.49
C PHE A 71 -9.76 15.37 -1.27
N GLY A 72 -9.09 15.36 -0.12
CA GLY A 72 -9.64 14.81 1.11
C GLY A 72 -8.66 14.89 2.28
N GLU A 73 -9.00 14.16 3.34
CA GLU A 73 -8.22 14.12 4.57
C GLU A 73 -7.32 12.89 4.63
N GLY A 74 -6.08 13.09 5.10
CA GLY A 74 -5.15 12.01 5.35
C GLY A 74 -5.37 11.36 6.73
N CYS A 75 -4.88 10.14 6.90
CA CYS A 75 -5.08 9.34 8.13
C CYS A 75 -4.46 9.95 9.39
N LEU A 76 -3.49 10.86 9.23
CA LEU A 76 -2.82 11.53 10.34
C LEU A 76 -3.24 12.99 10.51
N GLU A 77 -4.21 13.47 9.72
CA GLU A 77 -4.76 14.79 9.95
C GLU A 77 -5.52 14.84 11.28
N LYS A 78 -5.58 16.03 11.91
CA LYS A 78 -6.27 16.22 13.18
C LYS A 78 -7.78 15.99 13.07
N ASN A 79 -8.37 16.37 11.94
CA ASN A 79 -9.81 16.29 11.71
C ASN A 79 -10.10 15.39 10.50
N ASP A 80 -11.18 14.62 10.59
CA ASP A 80 -11.64 13.78 9.49
C ASP A 80 -12.92 14.35 8.83
N GLY A 81 -12.71 15.35 7.97
CA GLY A 81 -13.71 15.93 7.09
C GLY A 81 -14.14 15.06 5.90
N GLY A 82 -13.42 13.98 5.60
CA GLY A 82 -13.73 13.07 4.49
C GLY A 82 -13.29 13.54 3.11
N LEU A 83 -13.89 12.95 2.08
CA LEU A 83 -13.58 13.29 0.69
C LEU A 83 -14.21 14.65 0.34
N SER A 84 -13.46 15.52 -0.32
CA SER A 84 -14.00 16.80 -0.79
C SER A 84 -14.84 16.60 -2.06
N ARG A 85 -15.70 17.57 -2.40
CA ARG A 85 -16.40 17.58 -3.70
C ARG A 85 -15.45 17.52 -4.90
N PHE A 86 -14.25 18.09 -4.76
CA PHE A 86 -13.22 18.01 -5.80
C PHE A 86 -12.53 16.64 -5.81
N GLY A 87 -12.39 16.00 -4.64
CA GLY A 87 -11.98 14.60 -4.50
C GLY A 87 -12.96 13.62 -5.16
N GLU A 88 -14.27 13.82 -4.99
CA GLU A 88 -15.29 13.03 -5.69
C GLU A 88 -15.13 13.13 -7.22
N ALA A 89 -14.91 14.34 -7.74
CA ALA A 89 -14.66 14.56 -9.15
C ALA A 89 -13.36 13.87 -9.63
N LEU A 90 -12.31 13.85 -8.78
CA LEU A 90 -11.10 13.09 -9.05
C LEU A 90 -11.37 11.58 -9.12
N VAL A 91 -12.12 11.03 -8.16
CA VAL A 91 -12.50 9.60 -8.17
C VAL A 91 -13.21 9.23 -9.48
N GLN A 92 -14.18 10.04 -9.92
CA GLN A 92 -14.85 9.81 -11.20
C GLN A 92 -13.89 9.88 -12.39
N LYS A 93 -12.96 10.86 -12.40
CA LYS A 93 -11.95 10.99 -13.46
C LYS A 93 -11.01 9.78 -13.51
N LEU A 94 -10.59 9.25 -12.36
CA LEU A 94 -9.78 8.03 -12.27
C LEU A 94 -10.54 6.81 -12.80
N ASN A 95 -11.81 6.64 -12.44
CA ASN A 95 -12.65 5.57 -12.99
C ASN A 95 -12.78 5.68 -14.52
N GLN A 96 -13.06 6.87 -15.06
CA GLN A 96 -13.15 7.11 -16.51
C GLN A 96 -11.85 6.77 -17.25
N ARG A 97 -10.70 6.97 -16.59
CA ARG A 97 -9.38 6.65 -17.16
C ARG A 97 -8.88 5.27 -16.78
N ARG A 98 -9.73 4.41 -16.20
CA ARG A 98 -9.37 3.03 -15.89
C ARG A 98 -8.14 2.95 -14.98
N MET A 99 -8.12 3.82 -13.97
CA MET A 99 -7.06 3.89 -12.96
C MET A 99 -7.61 3.48 -11.59
N LEU A 100 -6.79 2.80 -10.81
CA LEU A 100 -7.12 2.41 -9.44
C LEU A 100 -7.08 3.62 -8.51
N VAL A 101 -8.13 3.75 -7.71
CA VAL A 101 -8.21 4.69 -6.59
C VAL A 101 -7.61 4.01 -5.37
N ASP A 102 -6.54 4.57 -4.82
CA ASP A 102 -5.89 4.06 -3.60
C ASP A 102 -6.28 4.91 -2.38
N ILE A 103 -6.67 4.23 -1.30
CA ILE A 103 -7.09 4.84 -0.04
C ILE A 103 -6.13 4.55 1.12
N SER A 104 -4.95 3.96 0.83
CA SER A 104 -4.00 3.49 1.85
C SER A 104 -3.76 4.55 2.92
N HIS A 105 -3.38 5.77 2.53
CA HIS A 105 -3.07 6.89 3.44
C HIS A 105 -4.25 7.78 3.79
N CYS A 106 -5.43 7.56 3.22
CA CYS A 106 -6.62 8.36 3.51
C CYS A 106 -7.07 8.22 4.96
N SER A 107 -7.79 9.20 5.47
CA SER A 107 -8.59 9.04 6.68
C SER A 107 -9.67 7.97 6.50
N ASP A 108 -10.37 7.62 7.58
CA ASP A 108 -11.43 6.62 7.51
C ASP A 108 -12.60 7.11 6.68
N ARG A 109 -13.04 8.34 6.95
CA ARG A 109 -14.16 8.93 6.22
C ARG A 109 -13.82 9.14 4.75
N THR A 110 -12.61 9.62 4.43
CA THR A 110 -12.16 9.74 3.04
C THR A 110 -12.16 8.38 2.34
N GLY A 111 -11.74 7.31 3.03
CA GLY A 111 -11.82 5.94 2.51
C GLY A 111 -13.25 5.47 2.25
N MET A 112 -14.17 5.70 3.19
CA MET A 112 -15.59 5.36 3.04
C MET A 112 -16.25 6.14 1.90
N ASP A 113 -16.03 7.46 1.83
CA ASP A 113 -16.58 8.33 0.81
C ASP A 113 -16.04 7.96 -0.58
N ALA A 114 -14.76 7.62 -0.69
CA ALA A 114 -14.17 7.14 -1.94
C ALA A 114 -14.77 5.79 -2.38
N ALA A 115 -15.01 4.87 -1.44
CA ALA A 115 -15.67 3.59 -1.73
C ALA A 115 -17.12 3.77 -2.20
N ALA A 116 -17.83 4.77 -1.65
CA ALA A 116 -19.19 5.11 -2.06
C ALA A 116 -19.22 5.79 -3.44
N ALA A 117 -18.28 6.70 -3.71
CA ALA A 117 -18.21 7.47 -4.95
C ALA A 117 -17.68 6.65 -6.15
N SER A 118 -16.78 5.70 -5.92
CA SER A 118 -16.14 4.95 -7.01
C SER A 118 -17.11 3.97 -7.68
N ARG A 119 -17.05 3.90 -9.01
CA ARG A 119 -17.81 2.94 -9.84
C ARG A 119 -17.03 1.67 -10.15
N THR A 120 -15.72 1.67 -9.94
CA THR A 120 -14.83 0.52 -10.12
C THR A 120 -14.24 0.10 -8.77
N PRO A 121 -13.62 -1.09 -8.67
CA PRO A 121 -12.82 -1.47 -7.52
C PRO A 121 -11.88 -0.36 -7.06
N ILE A 122 -11.81 -0.18 -5.73
CA ILE A 122 -10.81 0.65 -5.06
C ILE A 122 -9.83 -0.25 -4.32
N VAL A 123 -8.69 0.31 -3.93
CA VAL A 123 -7.66 -0.46 -3.24
C VAL A 123 -7.17 0.26 -1.99
N ALA A 124 -6.75 -0.50 -1.00
CA ALA A 124 -5.74 -0.07 -0.05
C ALA A 124 -4.48 -0.85 -0.42
N THR A 125 -3.62 -0.27 -1.27
CA THR A 125 -2.41 -0.96 -1.76
C THR A 125 -1.52 -1.44 -0.63
N HIS A 126 -1.41 -0.69 0.46
CA HIS A 126 -0.61 -1.01 1.65
C HIS A 126 -1.23 -0.41 2.92
N THR A 127 -1.80 -1.27 3.75
CA THR A 127 -2.34 -0.92 5.06
C THR A 127 -2.25 -2.11 6.03
N ALA A 128 -2.77 -1.94 7.24
CA ALA A 128 -2.90 -2.96 8.25
C ALA A 128 -4.34 -2.99 8.79
N VAL A 129 -4.59 -3.91 9.72
CA VAL A 129 -5.87 -4.08 10.40
C VAL A 129 -5.79 -3.33 11.74
N ARG A 130 -6.65 -2.32 11.92
CA ARG A 130 -6.54 -1.44 13.09
C ARG A 130 -6.89 -2.14 14.40
N SER A 131 -7.80 -3.10 14.38
CA SER A 131 -8.13 -3.90 15.59
C SER A 131 -6.96 -4.76 16.07
N ILE A 132 -5.92 -4.96 15.25
CA ILE A 132 -4.67 -5.62 15.64
C ILE A 132 -3.61 -4.58 16.03
N SER A 133 -3.25 -3.66 15.13
CA SER A 133 -2.10 -2.77 15.37
C SER A 133 -2.41 -1.50 16.16
N GLY A 134 -3.69 -1.09 16.24
CA GLY A 134 -4.11 0.15 16.89
C GLY A 134 -3.71 1.45 16.18
N HIS A 135 -2.91 1.38 15.11
CA HIS A 135 -2.33 2.54 14.45
C HIS A 135 -3.29 3.23 13.45
N ALA A 136 -3.20 4.55 13.30
CA ALA A 136 -4.07 5.31 12.38
C ALA A 136 -3.85 4.97 10.89
N ARG A 137 -2.63 4.56 10.50
CA ARG A 137 -2.31 4.00 9.16
C ARG A 137 -3.06 2.70 8.84
N ALA A 138 -3.42 1.93 9.86
CA ALA A 138 -4.26 0.74 9.70
C ALA A 138 -5.72 1.16 9.51
N LYS A 139 -6.53 0.34 8.82
CA LYS A 139 -7.94 0.64 8.60
C LYS A 139 -8.84 -0.10 9.58
N PRO A 140 -9.96 0.51 10.01
CA PRO A 140 -10.97 -0.19 10.78
C PRO A 140 -11.71 -1.18 9.87
N ASP A 141 -12.26 -2.22 10.48
CA ASP A 141 -12.97 -3.30 9.77
C ASP A 141 -14.08 -2.78 8.83
N ALA A 142 -14.75 -1.69 9.18
CA ALA A 142 -15.77 -1.07 8.34
C ALA A 142 -15.21 -0.54 7.00
N VAL A 143 -14.04 0.11 7.02
CA VAL A 143 -13.38 0.61 5.79
C VAL A 143 -12.86 -0.56 4.96
N LEU A 144 -12.30 -1.59 5.61
CA LEU A 144 -11.82 -2.80 4.94
C LEU A 144 -12.96 -3.54 4.22
N LYS A 145 -14.13 -3.65 4.86
CA LYS A 145 -15.35 -4.17 4.24
C LYS A 145 -15.81 -3.31 3.07
N ALA A 146 -15.83 -1.98 3.20
CA ALA A 146 -16.22 -1.10 2.11
C ALA A 146 -15.33 -1.24 0.86
N VAL A 147 -14.02 -1.50 1.04
CA VAL A 147 -13.11 -1.84 -0.06
C VAL A 147 -13.50 -3.16 -0.71
N ALA A 148 -13.77 -4.20 0.07
CA ALA A 148 -14.14 -5.52 -0.42
C ALA A 148 -15.51 -5.53 -1.12
N ASP A 149 -16.52 -4.86 -0.55
CA ASP A 149 -17.86 -4.71 -1.12
C ASP A 149 -17.83 -4.01 -2.50
N ARG A 150 -16.78 -3.21 -2.76
CA ARG A 150 -16.52 -2.58 -4.06
C ARG A 150 -15.75 -3.50 -5.04
N GLY A 151 -15.50 -4.76 -4.69
CA GLY A 151 -14.69 -5.69 -5.48
C GLY A 151 -13.17 -5.50 -5.31
N GLY A 152 -12.76 -4.69 -4.33
CA GLY A 152 -11.42 -4.14 -4.17
C GLY A 152 -10.35 -5.09 -3.66
N TYR A 153 -9.20 -4.49 -3.28
CA TYR A 153 -8.01 -5.17 -2.78
C TYR A 153 -7.45 -4.48 -1.54
N VAL A 154 -7.08 -5.26 -0.53
CA VAL A 154 -6.41 -4.83 0.70
C VAL A 154 -5.06 -5.52 0.78
N GLY A 155 -3.99 -4.76 0.56
CA GLY A 155 -2.62 -5.22 0.72
C GLY A 155 -2.14 -5.02 2.15
N VAL A 156 -1.75 -6.11 2.81
CA VAL A 156 -1.11 -6.06 4.13
C VAL A 156 0.33 -5.55 3.99
N LEU A 157 0.64 -4.46 4.67
CA LEU A 157 1.99 -3.91 4.76
C LEU A 157 2.91 -4.75 5.64
N VAL A 158 4.22 -4.56 5.47
CA VAL A 158 5.25 -5.31 6.23
C VAL A 158 6.12 -4.35 7.06
N LEU A 159 5.62 -3.14 7.32
CA LEU A 159 6.29 -2.15 8.16
C LEU A 159 5.89 -2.31 9.64
N PRO A 160 6.82 -2.68 10.55
CA PRO A 160 6.46 -3.01 11.94
C PRO A 160 5.71 -1.92 12.70
N ALA A 161 6.08 -0.65 12.48
CA ALA A 161 5.47 0.50 13.16
C ALA A 161 3.95 0.60 13.00
N PHE A 162 3.41 0.08 11.88
CA PHE A 162 1.97 0.13 11.60
C PHE A 162 1.29 -1.25 11.68
N LEU A 163 2.09 -2.30 11.90
CA LEU A 163 1.69 -3.70 11.86
C LEU A 163 1.61 -4.31 13.27
N LEU A 164 2.50 -3.92 14.18
CA LEU A 164 2.60 -4.58 15.47
C LEU A 164 1.40 -4.28 16.38
N PRO A 165 0.81 -5.28 17.04
CA PRO A 165 -0.05 -5.03 18.19
C PRO A 165 0.76 -4.45 19.35
N ALA A 166 0.09 -3.69 20.22
CA ALA A 166 0.72 -3.12 21.40
C ALA A 166 1.35 -4.21 22.27
N GLY A 167 2.63 -4.04 22.64
CA GLY A 167 3.36 -4.99 23.48
C GLY A 167 3.85 -6.26 22.77
N ASP A 168 3.77 -6.35 21.44
CA ASP A 168 4.32 -7.48 20.71
C ASP A 168 5.83 -7.62 20.95
N SER A 169 6.23 -8.79 21.45
CA SER A 169 7.62 -9.15 21.77
C SER A 169 8.04 -10.46 21.10
N ARG A 170 7.30 -10.93 20.08
CA ARG A 170 7.57 -12.21 19.41
C ARG A 170 8.99 -12.30 18.84
N ALA A 171 9.54 -11.18 18.39
CA ALA A 171 10.88 -11.12 17.82
C ALA A 171 11.99 -11.28 18.89
N ALA A 172 11.70 -11.05 20.18
CA ALA A 172 12.68 -11.17 21.26
C ALA A 172 13.24 -12.59 21.40
N LYS A 173 12.43 -13.62 21.09
CA LYS A 173 12.88 -15.03 21.09
C LYS A 173 13.98 -15.32 20.05
N PHE A 174 14.16 -14.42 19.08
CA PHE A 174 15.21 -14.48 18.05
C PHE A 174 16.34 -13.47 18.30
N GLY A 175 16.42 -12.91 19.52
CA GLY A 175 17.44 -11.92 19.88
C GLY A 175 17.28 -10.56 19.17
N LYS A 176 16.08 -10.26 18.66
CA LYS A 176 15.78 -8.97 18.01
C LYS A 176 15.27 -7.95 19.03
N PRO A 177 15.54 -6.64 18.82
CA PRO A 177 15.08 -5.60 19.72
C PRO A 177 13.55 -5.41 19.65
N ALA A 178 13.01 -4.67 20.61
CA ALA A 178 11.61 -4.26 20.60
C ALA A 178 11.26 -3.47 19.32
N GLY A 179 10.03 -3.65 18.82
CA GLY A 179 9.58 -3.03 17.56
C GLY A 179 9.92 -3.82 16.30
N TRP A 180 10.63 -4.94 16.40
CA TRP A 180 10.74 -5.90 15.29
C TRP A 180 9.49 -6.76 15.15
N ALA A 181 9.04 -6.95 13.92
CA ALA A 181 7.96 -7.87 13.59
C ALA A 181 8.48 -9.25 13.20
N THR A 182 7.60 -10.23 13.22
CA THR A 182 7.83 -11.55 12.63
C THR A 182 6.84 -11.76 11.50
N LEU A 183 7.11 -12.69 10.58
CA LEU A 183 6.15 -13.08 9.56
C LEU A 183 4.82 -13.56 10.16
N ASP A 184 4.82 -14.13 11.37
CA ASP A 184 3.58 -14.50 12.06
C ASP A 184 2.69 -13.27 12.33
N THR A 185 3.26 -12.09 12.57
CA THR A 185 2.51 -10.84 12.71
C THR A 185 1.81 -10.48 11.41
N VAL A 186 2.51 -10.54 10.27
CA VAL A 186 1.91 -10.31 8.94
C VAL A 186 0.76 -11.29 8.69
N VAL A 187 0.96 -12.58 9.03
CA VAL A 187 -0.06 -13.61 8.82
C VAL A 187 -1.27 -13.43 9.74
N ASP A 188 -1.13 -12.86 10.94
CA ASP A 188 -2.28 -12.53 11.80
C ASP A 188 -3.24 -11.54 11.10
N HIS A 189 -2.69 -10.52 10.44
CA HIS A 189 -3.46 -9.56 9.65
C HIS A 189 -4.14 -10.22 8.44
N VAL A 190 -3.41 -11.09 7.72
CA VAL A 190 -3.96 -11.85 6.59
C VAL A 190 -5.14 -12.72 7.04
N ILE A 191 -4.99 -13.48 8.14
CA ILE A 191 -6.05 -14.35 8.68
C ILE A 191 -7.27 -13.53 9.10
N HIS A 192 -7.06 -12.38 9.75
CA HIS A 192 -8.16 -11.49 10.11
C HIS A 192 -8.92 -11.01 8.87
N LEU A 193 -8.21 -10.55 7.84
CA LEU A 193 -8.81 -10.10 6.60
C LEU A 193 -9.58 -11.21 5.87
N ILE A 194 -9.02 -12.43 5.80
CA ILE A 194 -9.72 -13.58 5.20
C ILE A 194 -11.05 -13.83 5.91
N LYS A 195 -11.08 -13.77 7.25
CA LYS A 195 -12.31 -13.93 8.04
C LYS A 195 -13.29 -12.77 7.85
N LEU A 196 -12.78 -11.56 7.66
CA LEU A 196 -13.57 -10.34 7.59
C LEU A 196 -14.23 -10.14 6.22
N VAL A 197 -13.47 -10.35 5.15
CA VAL A 197 -13.86 -9.97 3.78
C VAL A 197 -13.71 -11.09 2.75
N GLY A 198 -13.25 -12.28 3.16
CA GLY A 198 -12.96 -13.38 2.24
C GLY A 198 -11.61 -13.25 1.55
N SER A 199 -11.05 -14.37 1.08
CA SER A 199 -9.69 -14.43 0.54
C SER A 199 -9.47 -13.61 -0.74
N ASP A 200 -10.52 -13.34 -1.53
CA ASP A 200 -10.39 -12.77 -2.87
C ASP A 200 -10.07 -11.26 -2.89
N HIS A 201 -10.07 -10.64 -1.71
CA HIS A 201 -9.79 -9.22 -1.50
C HIS A 201 -8.49 -8.98 -0.75
N VAL A 202 -7.77 -10.03 -0.35
CA VAL A 202 -6.57 -9.93 0.50
C VAL A 202 -5.32 -10.09 -0.35
N GLY A 203 -4.30 -9.30 -0.05
CA GLY A 203 -2.97 -9.54 -0.58
C GLY A 203 -1.89 -8.88 0.25
N ILE A 204 -0.73 -8.65 -0.36
CA ILE A 204 0.44 -8.06 0.27
C ILE A 204 0.81 -6.77 -0.46
N GLY A 205 1.13 -5.73 0.31
CA GLY A 205 1.66 -4.48 -0.19
C GLY A 205 2.74 -4.00 0.75
N SER A 206 3.96 -4.52 0.58
CA SER A 206 4.99 -4.51 1.62
C SER A 206 5.39 -3.14 2.16
N ASP A 207 5.15 -2.07 1.39
CA ASP A 207 5.62 -0.71 1.65
C ASP A 207 7.15 -0.62 1.71
N TRP A 208 7.81 -1.41 0.86
CA TRP A 208 9.26 -1.30 0.65
C TRP A 208 9.60 -0.02 -0.10
N GLY A 209 10.37 0.87 0.52
CA GLY A 209 10.69 2.13 -0.16
C GLY A 209 11.73 3.04 0.48
N LYS A 210 11.76 3.27 1.80
CA LYS A 210 12.84 4.08 2.44
C LYS A 210 12.79 4.11 3.99
N PRO A 211 13.96 4.11 4.66
CA PRO A 211 15.25 3.58 4.22
C PRO A 211 15.53 2.24 4.92
N TYR A 212 15.26 1.08 4.30
CA TYR A 212 15.56 -0.20 4.98
C TYR A 212 16.63 -1.06 4.31
N TYR A 213 17.08 -0.75 3.08
CA TYR A 213 18.15 -1.51 2.43
C TYR A 213 19.22 -0.57 1.87
N THR A 214 20.21 -0.28 2.71
CA THR A 214 21.56 0.03 2.22
C THR A 214 22.53 -0.79 3.07
N ALA A 215 23.72 -1.09 2.56
CA ALA A 215 24.80 -1.67 3.36
C ALA A 215 25.29 -0.72 4.50
N LEU A 216 24.70 0.47 4.60
CA LEU A 216 24.95 1.47 5.62
C LEU A 216 23.78 1.47 6.61
N THR A 217 24.09 1.28 7.89
CA THR A 217 23.19 1.60 9.00
C THR A 217 22.98 3.12 8.99
N TRP A 218 21.74 3.57 8.87
CA TRP A 218 21.44 5.00 8.95
C TRP A 218 21.57 5.43 10.40
N SER A 219 22.43 6.41 10.68
CA SER A 219 22.37 7.12 11.96
C SER A 219 20.97 7.73 12.09
N THR A 220 20.40 7.69 13.29
CA THR A 220 19.12 8.35 13.61
C THR A 220 19.14 9.83 13.23
N ALA A 221 20.32 10.47 13.22
CA ALA A 221 20.51 11.84 12.76
C ALA A 221 20.38 12.03 11.23
N MET A 222 20.53 10.98 10.42
CA MET A 222 20.40 11.06 8.95
C MET A 222 18.95 10.89 8.46
N VAL A 223 18.10 10.28 9.29
CA VAL A 223 16.65 10.17 9.03
C VAL A 223 15.86 11.27 9.74
N ASN A 224 16.56 12.09 10.53
CA ASN A 224 16.11 13.42 10.88
C ASN A 224 16.15 14.28 9.61
N GLU A 225 15.09 14.26 8.81
CA GLU A 225 14.75 15.47 8.06
C GLU A 225 14.62 16.57 9.13
N PRO A 226 15.52 17.56 9.18
CA PRO A 226 15.47 18.56 10.23
C PRO A 226 14.09 19.20 10.18
N ALA A 227 13.38 19.19 11.30
CA ALA A 227 12.15 19.96 11.49
C ALA A 227 12.44 21.47 11.57
N SER A 228 13.42 21.98 10.83
CA SER A 228 13.53 23.40 10.54
C SER A 228 12.54 23.72 9.41
N GLY A 229 11.24 23.61 9.72
CA GLY A 229 10.13 23.70 8.79
C GLY A 229 8.94 22.84 9.21
N PHE A 230 7.80 23.04 8.53
CA PHE A 230 6.62 22.19 8.66
C PHE A 230 6.91 20.79 8.09
N ASP A 231 6.48 19.73 8.80
CA ASP A 231 6.64 18.33 8.34
C ASP A 231 5.62 18.01 7.24
N TRP A 232 6.06 18.14 5.98
CA TRP A 232 5.24 17.85 4.80
C TRP A 232 5.00 16.35 4.57
N VAL A 233 5.74 15.47 5.25
CA VAL A 233 5.42 14.03 5.27
C VAL A 233 4.21 13.78 6.17
N GLY A 234 3.98 14.65 7.16
CA GLY A 234 2.76 14.67 7.97
C GLY A 234 2.74 13.67 9.11
N TRP A 235 3.90 13.30 9.66
CA TRP A 235 3.96 12.44 10.83
C TRP A 235 3.63 13.24 12.08
N ARG A 236 2.65 12.78 12.87
CA ARG A 236 2.48 13.30 14.24
C ARG A 236 3.69 12.91 15.08
N PRO A 237 4.07 13.70 16.10
CA PRO A 237 5.21 13.37 16.96
C PRO A 237 5.15 11.93 17.52
N GLU A 238 3.97 11.45 17.89
CA GLU A 238 3.71 10.12 18.43
C GLU A 238 3.72 8.99 17.40
N ASP A 239 3.51 9.29 16.11
CA ASP A 239 3.51 8.31 15.01
C ASP A 239 4.90 8.14 14.38
N ARG A 240 5.91 8.85 14.89
CA ARG A 240 7.31 8.71 14.45
C ARG A 240 7.90 7.43 15.01
N PHE A 241 8.61 6.70 14.18
CA PHE A 241 9.14 5.38 14.51
C PHE A 241 10.61 5.26 14.09
N ASP A 242 11.32 4.29 14.69
CA ASP A 242 12.70 3.98 14.30
C ASP A 242 12.72 3.38 12.89
N PRO A 243 13.40 4.03 11.94
CA PRO A 243 13.58 3.51 10.60
C PRO A 243 14.67 2.41 10.56
N ASN A 244 14.90 1.66 11.63
CA ASN A 244 15.64 0.42 11.59
C ASN A 244 14.77 -0.77 12.04
N MET A 245 13.49 -0.52 12.37
CA MET A 245 12.55 -1.60 12.66
C MET A 245 12.30 -2.43 11.40
N GLN A 246 12.40 -3.76 11.53
CA GLN A 246 12.25 -4.69 10.42
C GLN A 246 11.30 -5.84 10.76
N CYS A 247 10.78 -6.48 9.71
CA CYS A 247 10.16 -7.79 9.83
C CYS A 247 11.24 -8.85 9.62
N LEU A 248 11.45 -9.69 10.64
CA LEU A 248 12.36 -10.83 10.58
C LEU A 248 12.00 -11.71 9.38
N ASP A 249 13.03 -12.17 8.67
CA ASP A 249 12.95 -13.02 7.48
C ASP A 249 12.25 -12.37 6.28
N MET A 250 12.10 -11.04 6.31
CA MET A 250 11.54 -10.24 5.22
C MET A 250 12.34 -8.95 5.00
N GLU A 251 13.61 -8.97 5.41
CA GLU A 251 14.58 -7.88 5.32
C GLU A 251 15.20 -7.71 3.93
N THR A 252 14.73 -8.34 2.89
CA THR A 252 15.14 -8.04 1.51
C THR A 252 14.09 -8.58 0.56
N TRP A 253 14.06 -8.08 -0.68
CA TRP A 253 13.02 -8.48 -1.63
C TRP A 253 13.10 -9.94 -2.07
N ASP A 254 14.29 -10.54 -2.06
CA ASP A 254 14.53 -11.94 -2.41
C ASP A 254 13.99 -12.92 -1.35
N LYS A 255 13.68 -12.44 -0.14
CA LYS A 255 13.06 -13.24 0.92
C LYS A 255 11.55 -13.44 0.76
N TRP A 256 10.95 -12.96 -0.33
CA TRP A 256 9.50 -13.07 -0.57
C TRP A 256 8.93 -14.48 -0.38
N PRO A 257 9.64 -15.58 -0.76
CA PRO A 257 9.17 -16.94 -0.51
C PRO A 257 8.92 -17.27 0.97
N ASN A 258 9.56 -16.59 1.92
CA ASN A 258 9.35 -16.83 3.35
C ASN A 258 7.93 -16.48 3.78
N LEU A 259 7.31 -15.47 3.16
CA LEU A 259 5.93 -15.09 3.42
C LEU A 259 4.95 -16.19 2.97
N THR A 260 5.19 -16.79 1.80
CA THR A 260 4.48 -17.98 1.32
C THR A 260 4.60 -19.12 2.32
N ALA A 261 5.82 -19.45 2.74
CA ALA A 261 6.08 -20.51 3.71
C ALA A 261 5.40 -20.24 5.08
N ALA A 262 5.39 -18.99 5.53
CA ALA A 262 4.72 -18.60 6.77
C ALA A 262 3.20 -18.78 6.70
N MET A 263 2.56 -18.39 5.59
CA MET A 263 1.12 -18.59 5.39
C MET A 263 0.75 -20.08 5.33
N LEU A 264 1.51 -20.89 4.58
CA LEU A 264 1.30 -22.34 4.50
C LEU A 264 1.47 -23.01 5.88
N ARG A 265 2.52 -22.66 6.63
CA ARG A 265 2.76 -23.16 7.99
C ARG A 265 1.61 -22.82 8.95
N ARG A 266 0.94 -21.67 8.73
CA ARG A 266 -0.22 -21.23 9.52
C ARG A 266 -1.55 -21.84 9.03
N GLY A 267 -1.50 -22.79 8.10
CA GLY A 267 -2.66 -23.56 7.64
C GLY A 267 -3.50 -22.87 6.58
N ILE A 268 -3.00 -21.81 5.94
CA ILE A 268 -3.70 -21.18 4.81
C ILE A 268 -3.54 -22.11 3.59
N PRO A 269 -4.64 -22.52 2.93
CA PRO A 269 -4.56 -23.41 1.76
C PRO A 269 -3.73 -22.82 0.62
N GLU A 270 -3.04 -23.66 -0.14
CA GLU A 270 -2.14 -23.24 -1.22
C GLU A 270 -2.83 -22.37 -2.27
N GLU A 271 -4.04 -22.75 -2.67
CA GLU A 271 -4.87 -21.99 -3.62
C GLU A 271 -5.24 -20.60 -3.09
N THR A 272 -5.35 -20.45 -1.77
CA THR A 272 -5.58 -19.16 -1.11
C THR A 272 -4.29 -18.34 -1.04
N VAL A 273 -3.15 -19.00 -0.78
CA VAL A 273 -1.84 -18.34 -0.79
C VAL A 273 -1.51 -17.76 -2.16
N ILE A 274 -1.76 -18.50 -3.25
CA ILE A 274 -1.55 -18.04 -4.64
C ILE A 274 -2.33 -16.74 -4.93
N LYS A 275 -3.57 -16.67 -4.44
CA LYS A 275 -4.41 -15.46 -4.55
C LYS A 275 -3.76 -14.28 -3.81
N ILE A 276 -3.30 -14.49 -2.58
CA ILE A 276 -2.77 -13.45 -1.69
C ILE A 276 -1.42 -12.89 -2.17
N VAL A 277 -0.52 -13.75 -2.68
CA VAL A 277 0.83 -13.31 -3.09
C VAL A 277 0.86 -12.55 -4.41
N GLY A 278 -0.26 -12.48 -5.15
CA GLY A 278 -0.34 -11.66 -6.36
C GLY A 278 -1.60 -11.84 -7.19
N GLY A 279 -2.27 -12.99 -7.12
CA GLY A 279 -3.44 -13.30 -7.94
C GLY A 279 -4.60 -12.30 -7.78
N ASN A 280 -4.89 -11.88 -6.55
CA ASN A 280 -5.97 -10.93 -6.27
C ASN A 280 -5.66 -9.51 -6.75
N PHE A 281 -4.41 -9.07 -6.63
CA PHE A 281 -4.01 -7.78 -7.19
C PHE A 281 -4.14 -7.82 -8.71
N LEU A 282 -3.67 -8.89 -9.37
CA LEU A 282 -3.81 -9.08 -10.81
C LEU A 282 -5.29 -9.10 -11.25
N ARG A 283 -6.19 -9.73 -10.47
CA ARG A 283 -7.64 -9.69 -10.69
C ARG A 283 -8.18 -8.26 -10.73
N VAL A 284 -7.93 -7.49 -9.68
CA VAL A 284 -8.41 -6.10 -9.57
C VAL A 284 -7.78 -5.21 -10.64
N PHE A 285 -6.49 -5.40 -10.91
CA PHE A 285 -5.78 -4.66 -11.94
C PHE A 285 -6.33 -4.95 -13.34
N ARG A 286 -6.69 -6.22 -13.64
CA ARG A 286 -7.36 -6.60 -14.90
C ARG A 286 -8.73 -5.95 -15.05
N GLU A 287 -9.54 -5.99 -13.99
CA GLU A 287 -10.87 -5.39 -14.00
C GLU A 287 -10.83 -3.89 -14.29
N VAL A 288 -9.89 -3.17 -13.67
CA VAL A 288 -9.79 -1.71 -13.80
C VAL A 288 -8.92 -1.31 -14.99
N CYS A 289 -7.66 -1.72 -15.02
CA CYS A 289 -6.65 -1.27 -15.99
C CYS A 289 -6.59 -2.08 -17.29
N GLY A 290 -7.38 -3.16 -17.44
CA GLY A 290 -7.45 -4.00 -18.63
C GLY A 290 -6.48 -5.15 -18.57
#